data_AF-A0A972IJC1-F1
#
_entry.id   AF-A0A972IJC1-F1
#
_cell.length_a   1.000
_cell.length_b   1.000
_cell.length_c   1.000
_cell.angle_alpha   90.00
_cell.angle_beta   90.00
_cell.angle_gamma   90.00
#
_symmetry.space_group_name_H-M   'P 1'
#
loop_
_entity.id
_entity.type
_entity.pdbx_description
1 polymer ?
#
loop_
_entity_poly.entity_id
_entity_poly.type
_entity_poly.pdbx_seq_one_letter_code
_entity_poly.pdbx_strand_id
1 'polypeptide(L)'
;MQAMRFRGLTLVELLVVIAVIAMLAALLLPVFHSAREQARATVCQAHIRELAIEFHQYETEHEMLPYGIWTMRPPPPGGYVCDSRYDMPGWYWPNFIGAVRHQSRRDRKILECPSRRLRESGLSDDVLWGNYGVNRSLCRSAADIAPYRQGFPGPPLSTSEIRHPGSTLLLVDSGYALICWWDVTAEPPKRYSGSLPIGTAYIPGLAINADRELLPAQIDDAIGGRHANKTVNVGFADGHVDRMQASALGVEATGDGDETMYHNRAPLWEPR
;
A
#
# COMPACT_ATOMS: atom_id res chain seq x y z
N MET A 1 -26.32 54.86 37.06
CA MET A 1 -26.28 53.81 36.01
C MET A 1 -25.72 54.44 34.75
N GLN A 2 -24.45 54.16 34.41
CA GLN A 2 -23.88 54.63 33.14
C GLN A 2 -24.46 53.78 32.00
N ALA A 3 -25.17 54.41 31.08
CA ALA A 3 -25.68 53.76 29.88
C ALA A 3 -24.51 53.38 28.98
N MET A 4 -24.31 52.09 28.74
CA MET A 4 -23.37 51.61 27.73
C MET A 4 -23.83 52.07 26.35
N ARG A 5 -23.13 53.04 25.76
CA ARG A 5 -23.28 53.43 24.36
C ARG A 5 -22.77 52.29 23.48
N PHE A 6 -23.68 51.49 22.93
CA PHE A 6 -23.34 50.60 21.83
C PHE A 6 -23.06 51.45 20.58
N ARG A 7 -21.81 51.40 20.10
CA ARG A 7 -21.45 51.94 18.78
C ARG A 7 -22.07 51.03 17.72
N GLY A 8 -22.90 51.58 16.84
CA GLY A 8 -23.47 50.85 15.71
C GLY A 8 -22.41 50.60 14.64
N LEU A 9 -22.34 49.36 14.15
CA LEU A 9 -21.44 48.97 13.06
C LEU A 9 -22.05 49.44 11.72
N THR A 10 -21.26 50.08 10.86
CA THR A 10 -21.72 50.47 9.53
C THR A 10 -21.68 49.29 8.56
N LEU A 11 -22.56 49.31 7.55
CA LEU A 11 -22.60 48.26 6.52
C LEU A 11 -21.26 48.14 5.77
N VAL A 12 -20.57 49.27 5.58
CA VAL A 12 -19.25 49.33 4.93
C VAL A 12 -18.18 48.64 5.78
N GLU A 13 -18.15 48.88 7.09
CA GLU A 13 -17.20 48.21 8.00
C GLU A 13 -17.37 46.69 7.98
N LEU A 14 -18.61 46.19 7.99
CA LEU A 14 -18.88 44.76 7.89
C LEU A 14 -18.40 44.18 6.55
N LEU A 15 -18.67 44.89 5.45
CA LEU A 15 -18.35 44.44 4.10
C LEU A 15 -16.85 44.37 3.85
N VAL A 16 -16.08 45.35 4.33
CA VAL A 16 -14.61 45.34 4.23
C VAL A 16 -14.02 44.18 5.01
N VAL A 17 -14.51 43.91 6.23
CA VAL A 17 -14.02 42.79 7.05
C VAL A 17 -14.27 41.45 6.38
N ILE A 18 -15.47 41.23 5.85
CA ILE A 18 -15.79 39.99 5.13
C ILE A 18 -14.94 39.86 3.86
N ALA A 19 -14.71 40.96 3.13
CA ALA A 19 -13.85 40.96 1.94
C ALA A 19 -12.41 40.56 2.29
N VAL A 20 -11.84 41.09 3.38
CA VAL A 20 -10.49 40.73 3.83
C VAL A 20 -10.44 39.27 4.29
N ILE A 21 -11.42 38.79 5.06
CA ILE A 21 -11.49 37.39 5.48
C ILE A 21 -11.59 36.46 4.27
N ALA A 22 -12.41 36.79 3.28
CA ALA A 22 -12.57 36.01 2.06
C ALA A 22 -11.26 35.93 1.26
N MET A 23 -10.55 37.06 1.12
CA MET A 23 -9.24 37.09 0.45
C MET A 23 -8.20 36.25 1.19
N LEU A 24 -8.11 36.36 2.52
CA LEU A 24 -7.18 35.58 3.33
C LEU A 24 -7.52 34.09 3.29
N ALA A 25 -8.80 33.72 3.40
CA ALA A 25 -9.25 32.34 3.32
C ALA A 25 -8.96 31.71 1.95
N ALA A 26 -9.11 32.46 0.86
CA ALA A 26 -8.81 32.00 -0.50
C ALA A 26 -7.33 31.60 -0.67
N LEU A 27 -6.39 32.33 -0.03
CA LEU A 27 -4.97 32.01 -0.06
C LEU A 27 -4.61 30.83 0.87
N LEU A 28 -5.28 30.73 2.02
CA LEU A 28 -4.98 29.74 3.04
C LEU A 28 -5.51 28.34 2.73
N LEU A 29 -6.71 28.24 2.17
CA LEU A 29 -7.39 26.96 1.91
C LEU A 29 -6.57 25.96 1.07
N PRO A 30 -5.98 26.32 -0.09
CA PRO A 30 -5.21 25.37 -0.89
C PRO A 30 -3.95 24.86 -0.16
N VAL A 31 -3.30 25.73 0.62
CA VAL A 31 -2.11 25.38 1.40
C VAL A 31 -2.46 24.39 2.51
N PHE A 32 -3.57 24.61 3.22
CA PHE A 32 -4.04 23.69 4.27
C PHE A 32 -4.33 22.29 3.73
N HIS A 33 -4.90 22.17 2.52
CA HIS A 33 -5.14 20.86 1.89
C HIS A 33 -3.83 20.11 1.59
N SER A 34 -2.83 20.80 1.02
CA SER A 34 -1.52 20.21 0.74
C SER A 34 -0.81 19.77 2.02
N ALA A 35 -0.79 20.62 3.05
CA ALA A 35 -0.17 20.31 4.34
C ALA A 35 -0.80 19.09 5.02
N ARG A 36 -2.14 18.98 4.99
CA ARG A 36 -2.86 17.83 5.55
C ARG A 36 -2.51 16.55 4.80
N GLU A 37 -2.35 16.60 3.48
CA GLU A 37 -1.97 15.43 2.69
C GLU A 37 -0.53 14.99 2.95
N GLN A 38 0.41 15.93 3.10
CA GLN A 38 1.78 15.63 3.49
C GLN A 38 1.86 14.99 4.89
N ALA A 39 1.06 15.46 5.84
CA ALA A 39 0.97 14.87 7.17
C ALA A 39 0.46 13.42 7.10
N ARG A 40 -0.57 13.15 6.29
CA ARG A 40 -1.08 11.79 6.09
C ARG A 40 -0.07 10.86 5.43
N ALA A 41 0.69 11.36 4.45
CA ALA A 41 1.78 10.61 3.84
C ALA A 41 2.87 10.24 4.86
N THR A 42 3.23 11.19 5.74
CA THR A 42 4.19 10.95 6.83
C THR A 42 3.71 9.87 7.79
N VAL A 43 2.41 9.85 8.11
CA VAL A 43 1.81 8.79 8.94
C VAL A 43 1.83 7.44 8.23
N CYS A 44 1.46 7.37 6.93
CA CYS A 44 1.56 6.10 6.19
C CYS A 44 3.02 5.59 6.13
N GLN A 45 4.01 6.49 5.97
CA GLN A 45 5.43 6.12 6.02
C GLN A 45 5.84 5.56 7.41
N ALA A 46 5.35 6.15 8.50
CA ALA A 46 5.59 5.65 9.85
C ALA A 46 4.98 4.25 10.06
N HIS A 47 3.75 4.03 9.59
CA HIS A 47 3.11 2.71 9.65
C HIS A 47 3.91 1.67 8.86
N ILE A 48 4.40 1.98 7.65
CA ILE A 48 5.25 1.04 6.89
C ILE A 48 6.53 0.72 7.66
N ARG A 49 7.15 1.69 8.33
CA ARG A 49 8.34 1.44 9.15
C ARG A 49 8.03 0.50 10.31
N GLU A 50 6.93 0.71 11.02
CA GLU A 50 6.49 -0.19 12.10
C GLU A 50 6.22 -1.60 11.56
N LEU A 51 5.54 -1.72 10.42
CA LEU A 51 5.31 -3.01 9.75
C LEU A 51 6.62 -3.69 9.34
N ALA A 52 7.58 -2.96 8.77
CA ALA A 52 8.87 -3.53 8.38
C ALA A 52 9.65 -4.07 9.60
N ILE A 53 9.60 -3.37 10.73
CA ILE A 53 10.19 -3.85 11.99
C ILE A 53 9.54 -5.17 12.42
N GLU A 54 8.21 -5.26 12.38
CA GLU A 54 7.48 -6.48 12.75
C GLU A 54 7.78 -7.66 11.81
N PHE A 55 8.02 -7.39 10.52
CA PHE A 55 8.45 -8.40 9.57
C PHE A 55 9.82 -8.98 9.93
N HIS A 56 10.78 -8.14 10.32
CA HIS A 56 12.09 -8.60 10.76
C HIS A 56 12.06 -9.29 12.13
N GLN A 57 11.14 -8.88 13.03
CA GLN A 57 10.89 -9.63 14.26
C GLN A 57 10.37 -11.04 13.95
N TYR A 58 9.38 -11.15 13.05
CA TYR A 58 8.88 -12.45 12.59
C TYR A 58 9.98 -13.29 11.96
N GLU A 59 10.79 -12.70 11.07
CA GLU A 59 11.91 -13.38 10.44
C GLU A 59 12.94 -13.88 11.47
N THR A 60 13.22 -13.10 12.51
CA THR A 60 14.14 -13.50 13.58
C THR A 60 13.63 -14.73 14.34
N GLU A 61 12.31 -14.84 14.54
CA GLU A 61 11.69 -15.96 15.26
C GLU A 61 11.50 -17.22 14.39
N HIS A 62 11.32 -17.03 13.07
CA HIS A 62 10.90 -18.10 12.15
C HIS A 62 11.90 -18.41 11.04
N GLU A 63 13.02 -17.68 10.94
CA GLU A 63 14.07 -17.80 9.90
C GLU A 63 13.61 -17.53 8.47
N MET A 64 12.40 -16.99 8.30
CA MET A 64 11.79 -16.66 7.01
C MET A 64 10.82 -15.50 7.17
N LEU A 65 10.62 -14.72 6.10
CA LEU A 65 9.58 -13.70 6.07
C LEU A 65 8.17 -14.32 6.23
N PRO A 66 7.15 -13.56 6.64
CA PRO A 66 5.80 -14.09 6.77
C PRO A 66 5.24 -14.52 5.41
N TYR A 67 4.33 -15.49 5.42
CA TYR A 67 3.58 -15.86 4.22
C TYR A 67 2.71 -14.69 3.76
N GLY A 68 2.67 -14.44 2.45
CA GLY A 68 1.75 -13.47 1.87
C GLY A 68 0.29 -13.93 2.03
N ILE A 69 0.07 -15.23 1.81
CA ILE A 69 -1.21 -15.92 2.02
C ILE A 69 -0.99 -17.41 2.29
N TRP A 70 -1.77 -17.96 3.21
CA TRP A 70 -1.77 -19.37 3.60
C TRP A 70 -3.22 -19.85 3.81
N THR A 71 -3.76 -20.71 2.94
CA THR A 71 -5.17 -21.15 3.02
C THR A 71 -5.37 -22.53 3.64
N MET A 72 -4.34 -23.13 4.26
CA MET A 72 -4.47 -24.43 4.90
C MET A 72 -4.96 -24.30 6.36
N ARG A 73 -5.69 -25.32 6.84
CA ARG A 73 -5.97 -25.55 8.26
C ARG A 73 -5.08 -26.69 8.74
N PRO A 74 -4.45 -26.63 9.94
CA PRO A 74 -4.51 -25.62 11.02
C PRO A 74 -3.64 -24.36 10.78
N PRO A 75 -3.67 -23.35 11.68
CA PRO A 75 -2.72 -22.23 11.64
C PRO A 75 -1.27 -22.70 11.46
N PRO A 76 -0.50 -22.05 10.56
CA PRO A 76 0.94 -22.24 10.52
C PRO A 76 1.61 -21.68 11.79
N PRO A 77 2.86 -22.07 12.09
CA PRO A 77 3.66 -21.43 13.14
C PRO A 77 3.67 -19.90 12.99
N GLY A 78 3.41 -19.18 14.09
CA GLY A 78 3.35 -17.71 14.11
C GLY A 78 2.06 -17.10 13.54
N GLY A 79 1.13 -17.87 12.97
CA GLY A 79 -0.17 -17.36 12.56
C GLY A 79 -1.13 -17.17 13.74
N TYR A 80 -1.88 -16.06 13.76
CA TYR A 80 -2.98 -15.80 14.73
C TYR A 80 -4.41 -15.84 14.17
N VAL A 81 -5.33 -16.55 14.85
CA VAL A 81 -6.72 -16.70 14.38
C VAL A 81 -7.39 -15.33 14.41
N CYS A 82 -7.62 -14.75 13.23
CA CYS A 82 -8.40 -13.53 13.09
C CYS A 82 -9.85 -13.85 12.67
N ASP A 83 -10.70 -12.81 12.68
CA ASP A 83 -12.11 -12.93 12.27
C ASP A 83 -12.21 -13.29 10.78
N SER A 84 -12.46 -14.57 10.51
CA SER A 84 -12.54 -15.17 9.18
C SER A 84 -13.69 -14.65 8.30
N ARG A 85 -14.49 -13.70 8.80
CA ARG A 85 -15.51 -12.99 7.99
C ARG A 85 -14.89 -11.95 7.06
N TYR A 86 -13.69 -11.46 7.38
CA TYR A 86 -13.00 -10.42 6.61
C TYR A 86 -11.79 -10.97 5.85
N ASP A 87 -11.11 -11.96 6.41
CA ASP A 87 -10.07 -12.68 5.69
C ASP A 87 -10.73 -13.79 4.86
N MET A 88 -10.58 -13.79 3.53
CA MET A 88 -10.80 -15.00 2.68
C MET A 88 -10.27 -16.23 3.43
N PRO A 89 -10.86 -17.45 3.31
CA PRO A 89 -10.69 -18.57 4.25
C PRO A 89 -9.23 -19.06 4.45
N GLY A 90 -8.39 -18.26 5.10
CA GLY A 90 -6.94 -18.36 5.12
C GLY A 90 -6.28 -17.19 5.84
N TRP A 91 -4.98 -17.30 6.02
CA TRP A 91 -4.12 -16.41 6.79
C TRP A 91 -3.34 -15.54 5.82
N TYR A 92 -3.48 -14.23 5.92
CA TYR A 92 -2.69 -13.25 5.18
C TYR A 92 -1.52 -12.73 5.99
N TRP A 93 -0.55 -12.08 5.35
CA TRP A 93 0.62 -11.49 6.00
C TRP A 93 0.32 -10.70 7.30
N PRO A 94 -0.79 -9.96 7.49
CA PRO A 94 -1.04 -9.27 8.76
C PRO A 94 -1.27 -10.24 9.93
N ASN A 95 -1.69 -11.48 9.65
CA ASN A 95 -1.95 -12.50 10.67
C ASN A 95 -0.66 -13.10 11.26
N PHE A 96 0.50 -12.77 10.71
CA PHE A 96 1.79 -13.30 11.15
C PHE A 96 2.56 -12.29 12.01
N ILE A 97 2.24 -11.00 11.91
CA ILE A 97 2.95 -9.95 12.64
C ILE A 97 2.31 -9.66 14.01
N GLY A 98 3.14 -9.34 15.01
CA GLY A 98 2.75 -9.15 16.40
C GLY A 98 1.81 -7.96 16.60
N ALA A 99 1.99 -6.90 15.81
CA ALA A 99 1.14 -5.70 15.82
C ALA A 99 -0.37 -5.99 15.69
N VAL A 100 -0.75 -7.11 15.08
CA VAL A 100 -2.16 -7.43 14.77
C VAL A 100 -2.70 -8.56 15.66
N ARG A 101 -1.81 -9.31 16.31
CA ARG A 101 -2.07 -10.51 17.14
C ARG A 101 -3.08 -10.31 18.26
N HIS A 102 -3.09 -9.13 18.88
CA HIS A 102 -3.89 -8.85 20.08
C HIS A 102 -4.87 -7.68 19.91
N GLN A 103 -5.00 -7.15 18.70
CA GLN A 103 -5.80 -5.95 18.45
C GLN A 103 -7.17 -6.31 17.89
N SER A 104 -8.21 -5.72 18.51
CA SER A 104 -9.55 -5.74 17.93
C SER A 104 -9.53 -5.02 16.58
N ARG A 105 -10.49 -5.30 15.70
CA ARG A 105 -10.57 -4.65 14.38
C ARG A 105 -10.48 -3.12 14.47
N ARG A 106 -11.10 -2.50 15.48
CA ARG A 106 -11.10 -1.03 15.67
C ARG A 106 -9.75 -0.47 16.09
N ASP A 107 -8.86 -1.33 16.58
CA ASP A 107 -7.57 -0.92 17.13
C ASP A 107 -6.43 -1.09 16.13
N ARG A 108 -6.66 -1.79 15.00
CA ARG A 108 -5.69 -2.07 13.91
C ARG A 108 -5.33 -0.85 13.05
N LYS A 109 -5.13 0.31 13.66
CA LYS A 109 -4.86 1.59 12.99
C LYS A 109 -3.58 1.58 12.17
N ILE A 110 -2.59 0.77 12.58
CA ILE A 110 -1.34 0.59 11.83
C ILE A 110 -1.59 0.06 10.41
N LEU A 111 -2.65 -0.73 10.22
CA LEU A 111 -3.04 -1.25 8.92
C LEU A 111 -3.92 -0.28 8.14
N GLU A 112 -4.32 0.87 8.69
CA GLU A 112 -5.14 1.85 7.98
C GLU A 112 -4.26 2.99 7.45
N CYS A 113 -4.26 3.25 6.14
CA CYS A 113 -3.57 4.44 5.61
C CYS A 113 -4.53 5.65 5.61
N PRO A 114 -4.21 6.74 6.35
CA PRO A 114 -5.07 7.93 6.46
C PRO A 114 -5.28 8.72 5.16
N SER A 115 -4.54 8.39 4.10
CA SER A 115 -4.69 9.02 2.78
C SER A 115 -5.75 8.34 1.92
N ARG A 116 -6.19 7.14 2.31
CA ARG A 116 -7.12 6.34 1.52
C ARG A 116 -8.53 6.95 1.48
N ARG A 117 -9.16 6.91 0.31
CA ARG A 117 -10.59 7.21 0.10
C ARG A 117 -11.27 6.05 -0.61
N LEU A 118 -11.70 5.01 0.11
CA LEU A 118 -12.67 4.10 -0.50
C LEU A 118 -14.01 4.80 -0.59
N ARG A 119 -14.51 4.94 -1.82
CA ARG A 119 -15.85 5.47 -2.07
C ARG A 119 -16.96 4.46 -1.72
N GLU A 120 -16.63 3.17 -1.61
CA GLU A 120 -17.58 2.10 -1.31
C GLU A 120 -17.41 1.58 0.13
N SER A 121 -18.51 1.64 0.90
CA SER A 121 -18.53 1.32 2.34
C SER A 121 -18.26 -0.15 2.66
N GLY A 122 -18.57 -1.08 1.73
CA GLY A 122 -18.33 -2.51 1.93
C GLY A 122 -16.85 -2.89 1.90
N LEU A 123 -16.02 -2.16 1.13
CA LEU A 123 -14.59 -2.43 0.99
C LEU A 123 -13.76 -1.81 2.13
N SER A 124 -14.32 -0.82 2.83
CA SER A 124 -13.66 -0.21 4.01
C SER A 124 -13.75 -1.10 5.24
N ASP A 125 -14.58 -2.14 5.17
CA ASP A 125 -14.76 -3.06 6.27
C ASP A 125 -13.69 -4.16 6.34
N ASP A 126 -12.92 -4.34 5.27
CA ASP A 126 -11.87 -5.34 5.16
C ASP A 126 -10.48 -4.70 5.30
N VAL A 127 -9.67 -5.26 6.20
CA VAL A 127 -8.33 -4.78 6.53
C VAL A 127 -7.34 -5.01 5.38
N LEU A 128 -7.63 -5.94 4.47
CA LEU A 128 -6.74 -6.32 3.37
C LEU A 128 -6.81 -5.34 2.19
N TRP A 129 -7.91 -4.62 2.05
CA TRP A 129 -8.13 -3.80 0.88
C TRP A 129 -7.44 -2.47 1.12
N GLY A 130 -6.89 -1.86 0.07
CA GLY A 130 -6.37 -0.48 -0.02
C GLY A 130 -5.63 0.09 1.17
N ASN A 131 -4.82 -0.75 1.78
CA ASN A 131 -3.96 -0.38 2.87
C ASN A 131 -2.51 -0.52 2.42
N TYR A 132 -1.80 -1.53 2.93
CA TYR A 132 -0.42 -1.82 2.56
C TYR A 132 -0.40 -3.19 1.88
N GLY A 133 0.44 -3.32 0.87
CA GLY A 133 0.67 -4.57 0.16
C GLY A 133 2.08 -5.07 0.37
N VAL A 134 2.19 -6.39 0.47
CA VAL A 134 3.47 -7.08 0.63
C VAL A 134 3.90 -7.73 -0.69
N ASN A 135 5.20 -7.71 -0.95
CA ASN A 135 5.78 -8.35 -2.12
C ASN A 135 5.68 -9.88 -2.03
N ARG A 136 4.81 -10.44 -2.86
CA ARG A 136 4.51 -11.87 -2.91
C ARG A 136 5.68 -12.73 -3.38
N SER A 137 6.65 -12.16 -4.10
CA SER A 137 7.84 -12.91 -4.51
C SER A 137 8.74 -13.27 -3.32
N LEU A 138 8.71 -12.45 -2.27
CA LEU A 138 9.40 -12.65 -1.00
C LEU A 138 8.49 -13.37 -0.01
N CYS A 139 7.32 -12.80 0.25
CA CYS A 139 6.27 -13.35 1.10
C CYS A 139 5.41 -14.31 0.30
N ARG A 140 5.99 -15.47 -0.01
CA ARG A 140 5.40 -16.51 -0.84
C ARG A 140 4.11 -17.09 -0.27
N SER A 141 3.40 -17.84 -1.11
CA SER A 141 2.12 -18.45 -0.76
C SER A 141 2.25 -19.93 -0.43
N ALA A 142 1.44 -20.39 0.52
CA ALA A 142 1.34 -21.78 0.91
C ALA A 142 0.68 -22.64 -0.20
N ALA A 143 1.49 -23.37 -0.96
CA ALA A 143 1.05 -24.22 -2.09
C ALA A 143 0.40 -23.48 -3.27
N ASP A 144 -0.04 -24.25 -4.27
CA ASP A 144 -0.83 -23.81 -5.44
C ASP A 144 -2.25 -23.43 -5.01
N ILE A 145 -2.39 -22.32 -4.31
CA ILE A 145 -3.69 -21.73 -3.94
C ILE A 145 -4.37 -21.27 -5.23
N ALA A 146 -5.54 -21.78 -5.60
CA ALA A 146 -6.35 -21.14 -6.65
C ALA A 146 -6.99 -19.85 -6.10
N PRO A 147 -6.92 -18.71 -6.82
CA PRO A 147 -6.55 -18.55 -8.24
C PRO A 147 -5.04 -18.38 -8.52
N TYR A 148 -4.22 -18.26 -7.49
CA TYR A 148 -2.80 -17.93 -7.52
C TYR A 148 -1.80 -19.09 -7.78
N ARG A 149 -2.28 -20.20 -8.37
CA ARG A 149 -1.56 -21.48 -8.53
C ARG A 149 -0.23 -21.43 -9.29
N GLN A 150 0.15 -20.27 -9.85
CA GLN A 150 1.35 -20.15 -10.66
C GLN A 150 2.30 -19.04 -10.18
N GLY A 151 1.99 -18.36 -9.08
CA GLY A 151 2.84 -17.28 -8.57
C GLY A 151 3.55 -17.68 -7.28
N PHE A 152 4.87 -17.82 -7.34
CA PHE A 152 5.78 -18.02 -6.20
C PHE A 152 5.25 -18.94 -5.08
N PRO A 153 4.98 -20.22 -5.37
CA PRO A 153 4.62 -21.19 -4.33
C PRO A 153 5.84 -21.55 -3.47
N GLY A 154 5.60 -21.90 -2.22
CA GLY A 154 6.62 -22.45 -1.32
C GLY A 154 6.89 -21.57 -0.10
N PRO A 155 7.92 -21.90 0.70
CA PRO A 155 8.30 -21.09 1.85
C PRO A 155 8.78 -19.71 1.37
N PRO A 156 8.36 -18.64 2.06
CA PRO A 156 8.92 -17.30 1.93
C PRO A 156 10.45 -17.31 2.05
N LEU A 157 11.06 -16.30 1.44
CA LEU A 157 12.50 -16.09 1.53
C LEU A 157 12.87 -15.45 2.86
N SER A 158 14.09 -15.70 3.32
CA SER A 158 14.77 -14.83 4.27
C SER A 158 15.38 -13.63 3.53
N THR A 159 15.46 -12.49 4.22
CA THR A 159 16.22 -11.31 3.83
C THR A 159 17.68 -11.63 3.51
N SER A 160 18.25 -12.67 4.14
CA SER A 160 19.62 -13.14 3.85
C SER A 160 19.78 -13.80 2.47
N GLU A 161 18.69 -14.31 1.88
CA GLU A 161 18.67 -14.92 0.55
C GLU A 161 18.51 -13.87 -0.56
N ILE A 162 18.23 -12.61 -0.19
CA ILE A 162 18.00 -11.50 -1.10
C ILE A 162 19.35 -10.87 -1.47
N ARG A 163 19.70 -10.87 -2.75
CA ARG A 163 20.98 -10.34 -3.23
C ARG A 163 21.15 -8.83 -2.99
N HIS A 164 20.07 -8.06 -3.17
CA HIS A 164 20.09 -6.59 -3.09
C HIS A 164 18.94 -6.04 -2.22
N PRO A 165 18.95 -6.31 -0.89
CA PRO A 165 17.80 -6.03 -0.03
C PRO A 165 17.42 -4.56 0.04
N GLY A 166 18.40 -3.64 -0.03
CA GLY A 166 18.17 -2.18 -0.08
C GLY A 166 17.62 -1.64 -1.42
N SER A 167 17.41 -2.48 -2.42
CA SER A 167 16.69 -2.11 -3.66
C SER A 167 15.46 -2.99 -3.92
N THR A 168 15.22 -3.95 -3.03
CA THR A 168 14.13 -4.90 -3.12
C THR A 168 12.93 -4.36 -2.35
N LEU A 169 11.81 -4.18 -3.06
CA LEU A 169 10.55 -3.78 -2.42
C LEU A 169 9.99 -4.93 -1.58
N LEU A 170 9.64 -4.65 -0.32
CA LEU A 170 8.97 -5.58 0.59
C LEU A 170 7.52 -5.14 0.88
N LEU A 171 7.32 -3.87 1.24
CA LEU A 171 6.02 -3.28 1.57
C LEU A 171 5.79 -2.03 0.72
N VAL A 172 4.56 -1.81 0.25
CA VAL A 172 4.18 -0.57 -0.44
C VAL A 172 2.79 -0.17 0.02
N ASP A 173 2.51 1.13 0.12
CA ASP A 173 1.15 1.63 0.33
C ASP A 173 0.27 1.46 -0.93
N SER A 174 -0.17 0.23 -1.15
CA SER A 174 -0.91 -0.17 -2.34
C SER A 174 -2.40 -0.37 -2.10
N GLY A 175 -3.17 -0.34 -3.18
CA GLY A 175 -4.61 -0.65 -3.18
C GLY A 175 -4.98 -2.08 -2.73
N TYR A 176 -3.99 -2.95 -2.46
CA TYR A 176 -4.15 -4.38 -2.22
C TYR A 176 -3.21 -4.91 -1.13
N ALA A 177 -3.62 -5.98 -0.44
CA ALA A 177 -2.75 -6.68 0.51
C ALA A 177 -1.53 -7.36 -0.12
N LEU A 178 -1.54 -7.62 -1.44
CA LEU A 178 -0.44 -8.28 -2.14
C LEU A 178 0.00 -7.40 -3.32
N ILE A 179 1.31 -7.32 -3.52
CA ILE A 179 1.93 -6.74 -4.72
C ILE A 179 2.87 -7.76 -5.34
N CYS A 180 3.10 -7.63 -6.65
CA CYS A 180 3.94 -8.57 -7.37
C CYS A 180 4.62 -7.90 -8.56
N TRP A 181 5.85 -8.30 -8.83
CA TRP A 181 6.66 -7.83 -9.94
C TRP A 181 6.54 -8.71 -11.19
N TRP A 182 5.66 -9.71 -11.14
CA TRP A 182 5.51 -10.72 -12.19
C TRP A 182 5.31 -10.13 -13.58
N ASP A 183 4.54 -9.06 -13.69
CA ASP A 183 4.17 -8.49 -14.99
C ASP A 183 5.21 -7.50 -15.52
N VAL A 184 6.28 -7.25 -14.77
CA VAL A 184 7.40 -6.37 -15.15
C VAL A 184 8.75 -7.10 -15.15
N THR A 185 8.77 -8.43 -14.93
CA THR A 185 9.97 -9.25 -15.15
C THR A 185 10.12 -9.58 -16.63
N ALA A 186 11.37 -9.55 -17.13
CA ALA A 186 11.71 -9.94 -18.50
C ALA A 186 11.40 -11.42 -18.79
N GLU A 187 11.50 -12.28 -17.78
CA GLU A 187 11.23 -13.71 -17.85
C GLU A 187 10.26 -14.11 -16.73
N PRO A 188 8.94 -13.99 -16.93
CA PRO A 188 7.99 -14.52 -15.96
C PRO A 188 8.09 -16.06 -15.96
N PRO A 189 8.17 -16.72 -14.80
CA PRO A 189 8.29 -18.19 -14.70
C PRO A 189 7.21 -18.98 -15.47
N LYS A 190 6.07 -18.34 -15.80
CA LYS A 190 5.10 -18.71 -16.85
C LYS A 190 4.23 -17.49 -17.22
N ARG A 191 3.99 -17.18 -18.51
CA ARG A 191 2.91 -16.23 -18.86
C ARG A 191 1.57 -16.87 -18.49
N TYR A 192 0.76 -16.17 -17.69
CA TYR A 192 -0.56 -16.65 -17.30
C TYR A 192 -1.42 -16.83 -18.57
N SER A 193 -1.86 -18.05 -18.86
CA SER A 193 -2.74 -18.38 -20.00
C SER A 193 -4.20 -18.59 -19.58
N GLY A 194 -4.58 -18.10 -18.40
CA GLY A 194 -5.91 -18.29 -17.84
C GLY A 194 -6.37 -17.06 -17.06
N SER A 195 -7.68 -16.92 -16.94
CA SER A 195 -8.37 -15.92 -16.13
C SER A 195 -8.02 -16.10 -14.65
N LEU A 196 -6.93 -15.48 -14.19
CA LEU A 196 -6.95 -14.94 -12.83
C LEU A 196 -8.22 -14.10 -12.68
N PRO A 197 -8.81 -13.97 -11.49
CA PRO A 197 -9.39 -12.69 -11.12
C PRO A 197 -8.25 -11.67 -11.23
N ILE A 198 -8.12 -11.09 -12.42
CA ILE A 198 -7.13 -10.10 -12.81
C ILE A 198 -7.17 -8.99 -11.73
N GLY A 199 -6.01 -8.50 -11.30
CA GLY A 199 -5.92 -7.31 -10.44
C GLY A 199 -5.38 -7.50 -9.01
N THR A 200 -5.14 -8.72 -8.56
CA THR A 200 -4.86 -9.01 -7.12
C THR A 200 -3.41 -8.78 -6.65
N ALA A 201 -2.46 -8.54 -7.56
CA ALA A 201 -1.10 -8.14 -7.19
C ALA A 201 -0.45 -7.32 -8.32
N TYR A 202 -0.21 -6.03 -8.05
CA TYR A 202 0.42 -5.07 -8.97
C TYR A 202 1.40 -4.18 -8.19
N ILE A 203 2.30 -3.48 -8.89
CA ILE A 203 3.11 -2.42 -8.30
C ILE A 203 2.42 -1.08 -8.59
N PRO A 204 2.09 -0.25 -7.57
CA PRO A 204 1.45 1.05 -7.78
C PRO A 204 2.21 1.97 -8.73
N GLY A 205 1.52 2.82 -9.48
CA GLY A 205 2.13 3.85 -10.33
C GLY A 205 2.61 3.40 -11.70
N LEU A 206 2.30 2.18 -12.12
CA LEU A 206 2.72 1.67 -13.42
C LEU A 206 1.60 1.79 -14.45
N ALA A 207 1.93 2.32 -15.64
CA ALA A 207 0.96 2.48 -16.72
C ALA A 207 0.37 1.14 -17.19
N ILE A 208 1.15 0.05 -17.11
CA ILE A 208 0.70 -1.32 -17.43
C ILE A 208 -0.48 -1.79 -16.55
N ASN A 209 -0.79 -1.09 -15.46
CA ASN A 209 -1.95 -1.39 -14.65
C ASN A 209 -3.26 -0.89 -15.28
N ALA A 210 -3.21 0.03 -16.26
CA ALA A 210 -4.39 0.57 -16.93
C ALA A 210 -5.17 -0.49 -17.73
N ASP A 211 -4.46 -1.50 -18.27
CA ASP A 211 -5.06 -2.58 -19.04
C ASP A 211 -5.60 -3.72 -18.17
N ARG A 212 -5.55 -3.58 -16.84
CA ARG A 212 -6.00 -4.59 -15.89
C ARG A 212 -7.42 -4.32 -15.43
N GLU A 213 -8.17 -5.39 -15.21
CA GLU A 213 -9.44 -5.34 -14.49
C GLU A 213 -9.20 -5.07 -12.99
N LEU A 214 -9.03 -3.79 -12.65
CA LEU A 214 -8.90 -3.34 -11.26
C LEU A 214 -10.26 -2.89 -10.72
N LEU A 215 -10.45 -2.99 -9.41
CA LEU A 215 -11.65 -2.43 -8.80
C LEU A 215 -11.60 -0.90 -8.90
N PRO A 216 -12.75 -0.23 -9.08
CA PRO A 216 -12.79 1.22 -9.29
C PRO A 216 -12.05 2.03 -8.22
N ALA A 217 -12.09 1.57 -6.97
CA ALA A 217 -11.46 2.25 -5.84
C ALA A 217 -9.93 2.12 -5.78
N GLN A 218 -9.32 1.35 -6.70
CA GLN A 218 -7.89 1.03 -6.70
C GLN A 218 -7.15 1.58 -7.93
N ILE A 219 -7.89 2.02 -8.96
CA ILE A 219 -7.33 2.54 -10.21
C ILE A 219 -6.40 3.73 -9.93
N ASP A 220 -6.82 4.63 -9.04
CA ASP A 220 -6.04 5.82 -8.68
C ASP A 220 -4.69 5.45 -8.05
N ASP A 221 -4.67 4.49 -7.12
CA ASP A 221 -3.43 4.00 -6.51
C ASP A 221 -2.55 3.25 -7.54
N ALA A 222 -3.17 2.43 -8.39
CA ALA A 222 -2.48 1.57 -9.33
C ALA A 222 -1.81 2.33 -10.48
N ILE A 223 -2.40 3.43 -10.94
CA ILE A 223 -1.88 4.22 -12.07
C ILE A 223 -1.21 5.50 -11.56
N GLY A 224 -1.83 6.15 -10.59
CA GLY A 224 -1.43 7.46 -10.10
C GLY A 224 -0.53 7.43 -8.88
N GLY A 225 -0.41 6.31 -8.15
CA GLY A 225 0.21 6.31 -6.84
C GLY A 225 -0.69 6.98 -5.78
N ARG A 226 -0.50 6.60 -4.52
CA ARG A 226 -1.44 6.93 -3.45
C ARG A 226 -1.42 8.39 -3.01
N HIS A 227 -0.25 9.00 -3.00
CA HIS A 227 -0.04 10.31 -2.41
C HIS A 227 0.15 11.40 -3.47
N ALA A 228 0.06 12.66 -3.03
CA ALA A 228 0.28 13.83 -3.86
C ALA A 228 1.56 13.72 -4.72
N ASN A 229 1.50 14.28 -5.94
CA ASN A 229 2.56 14.22 -6.95
C ASN A 229 2.88 12.82 -7.48
N LYS A 230 1.92 11.89 -7.37
CA LYS A 230 2.06 10.50 -7.82
C LYS A 230 3.17 9.75 -7.11
N THR A 231 3.23 9.90 -5.79
CA THR A 231 4.21 9.22 -4.94
C THR A 231 3.59 8.06 -4.17
N VAL A 232 4.44 7.14 -3.74
CA VAL A 232 4.13 6.04 -2.82
C VAL A 232 5.18 5.96 -1.71
N ASN A 233 4.80 5.42 -0.57
CA ASN A 233 5.74 5.03 0.47
C ASN A 233 6.05 3.55 0.34
N VAL A 234 7.32 3.23 0.56
CA VAL A 234 7.87 1.93 0.23
C VAL A 234 8.81 1.49 1.34
N GLY A 235 8.58 0.29 1.87
CA GLY A 235 9.50 -0.43 2.73
C GLY A 235 10.32 -1.43 1.92
N PHE A 236 11.63 -1.39 2.07
CA PHE A 236 12.56 -2.29 1.40
C PHE A 236 12.86 -3.51 2.27
N ALA A 237 13.45 -4.54 1.66
CA ALA A 237 13.71 -5.79 2.34
C ALA A 237 14.80 -5.70 3.42
N ASP A 238 15.64 -4.67 3.44
CA ASP A 238 16.56 -4.37 4.54
C ASP A 238 15.92 -3.55 5.68
N GLY A 239 14.63 -3.21 5.56
CA GLY A 239 13.84 -2.50 6.57
C GLY A 239 13.84 -0.97 6.45
N HIS A 240 14.61 -0.37 5.54
CA HIS A 240 14.49 1.08 5.34
C HIS A 240 13.21 1.43 4.58
N VAL A 241 12.75 2.67 4.77
CA VAL A 241 11.51 3.17 4.19
C VAL A 241 11.77 4.47 3.47
N ASP A 242 11.35 4.56 2.22
CA ASP A 242 11.48 5.75 1.39
C ASP A 242 10.16 6.13 0.72
N ARG A 243 10.07 7.40 0.32
CA ARG A 243 8.97 7.91 -0.50
C ARG A 243 9.49 8.12 -1.92
N MET A 244 8.86 7.45 -2.87
CA MET A 244 9.32 7.43 -4.26
C MET A 244 8.23 7.88 -5.22
N GLN A 245 8.63 8.36 -6.40
CA GLN A 245 7.70 8.49 -7.51
C GLN A 245 7.20 7.10 -7.90
N ALA A 246 5.89 6.95 -8.06
CA ALA A 246 5.29 5.65 -8.33
C ALA A 246 5.76 5.08 -9.68
N SER A 247 6.07 5.94 -10.65
CA SER A 247 6.69 5.57 -11.93
C SER A 247 8.17 5.13 -11.84
N ALA A 248 8.85 5.43 -10.73
CA ALA A 248 10.25 5.07 -10.50
C ALA A 248 10.41 3.75 -9.74
N LEU A 249 9.31 3.09 -9.36
CA LEU A 249 9.33 1.85 -8.60
C LEU A 249 9.89 0.70 -9.43
N GLY A 250 11.18 0.45 -9.29
CA GLY A 250 11.81 -0.81 -9.65
C GLY A 250 11.81 -1.16 -11.14
N VAL A 251 11.31 -0.30 -12.02
CA VAL A 251 11.24 -0.61 -13.46
C VAL A 251 12.02 0.38 -14.32
N GLU A 252 12.71 -0.13 -15.32
CA GLU A 252 13.19 0.59 -16.48
C GLU A 252 12.11 0.58 -17.54
N ALA A 253 11.66 1.77 -17.90
CA ALA A 253 10.86 1.98 -19.08
C ALA A 253 11.78 1.95 -20.32
N THR A 254 11.53 1.04 -21.24
CA THR A 254 12.15 1.00 -22.57
C THR A 254 11.08 1.16 -23.63
N GLY A 255 11.23 2.15 -24.51
CA GLY A 255 10.22 2.53 -25.51
C GLY A 255 9.75 3.98 -25.32
N ASP A 256 8.92 4.46 -26.24
CA ASP A 256 8.33 5.81 -26.19
C ASP A 256 6.82 5.73 -26.48
N GLY A 257 6.01 6.51 -25.75
CA GLY A 257 4.54 6.52 -25.90
C GLY A 257 3.85 5.20 -25.52
N ASP A 258 2.86 4.79 -26.33
CA ASP A 258 2.02 3.60 -26.10
C ASP A 258 2.80 2.26 -26.19
N GLU A 259 4.04 2.27 -26.65
CA GLU A 259 4.93 1.09 -26.73
C GLU A 259 5.88 0.95 -25.53
N THR A 260 5.68 1.73 -24.47
CA THR A 260 6.56 1.69 -23.28
C THR A 260 6.48 0.32 -22.58
N MET A 261 7.57 -0.45 -22.65
CA MET A 261 7.75 -1.70 -21.90
C MET A 261 8.45 -1.41 -20.57
N TYR A 262 8.02 -2.08 -19.49
CA TYR A 262 8.60 -1.93 -18.16
C TYR A 262 9.38 -3.19 -17.77
N HIS A 263 10.68 -3.05 -17.49
CA HIS A 263 11.58 -4.13 -17.08
C HIS A 263 12.10 -3.92 -15.66
N ASN A 264 12.15 -4.97 -14.85
CA ASN A 264 12.66 -4.91 -13.49
C ASN A 264 14.17 -4.52 -13.42
N ARG A 265 14.52 -3.55 -12.56
CA ARG A 265 15.90 -3.12 -12.23
C ARG A 265 16.64 -4.02 -11.22
N ALA A 266 15.93 -4.84 -10.46
CA ALA A 266 16.46 -5.66 -9.38
C ALA A 266 16.18 -7.16 -9.60
N PRO A 267 17.21 -7.99 -9.86
CA PRO A 267 17.03 -9.41 -10.10
C PRO A 267 16.86 -10.14 -8.77
N LEU A 268 15.62 -10.55 -8.46
CA LEU A 268 15.35 -11.53 -7.40
C LEU A 268 14.77 -12.83 -7.93
N TRP A 269 14.74 -12.97 -9.24
CA TRP A 269 14.52 -14.23 -9.89
C TRP A 269 15.29 -14.22 -11.20
N GLU A 270 16.56 -14.62 -11.13
CA GLU A 270 17.24 -15.22 -12.28
C GLU A 270 17.08 -16.74 -12.09
N PRO A 271 16.39 -17.46 -13.00
CA PRO A 271 16.44 -18.91 -13.00
C PRO A 271 17.89 -19.33 -13.27
N ARG A 272 18.40 -20.29 -12.50
CA ARG A 272 19.66 -20.97 -12.84
C ARG A 272 19.47 -21.87 -14.06
#